data_AF-A0A1X7RIJ9-F1
#
_entry.id   AF-A0A1X7RIJ9-F1
#
_cell.length_a   1.000
_cell.length_b   1.000
_cell.length_c   1.000
_cell.angle_alpha   90.00
_cell.angle_beta   90.00
_cell.angle_gamma   90.00
#
_symmetry.space_group_name_H-M   'P 1'
#
loop_
_entity.id
_entity.type
_entity.pdbx_description
1 polymer ?
#
loop_
_entity_poly.entity_id
_entity_poly.type
_entity_poly.pdbx_seq_one_letter_code
_entity_poly.pdbx_strand_id
1 'polypeptide(L)'
;MAIHLPDLRHDNVSLYLVPVFWAISVAPRFWSSTAYQTKTKEKWDSRAPRDFVKAIEDNRVLDVAAKGRLRRAEAAVANSFENFGPFAAAVAAGSAAKLDPAVLNFLSIAYLLTRIAFIYLYIHSETAGVAKVRTCAYMGGMGLLFTIFVMAGAAFKNV
;
A
#
# COMPACT_ATOMS: atom_id res chain seq x y z
N MET A 1 20.83 9.23 -25.34
CA MET A 1 19.89 8.09 -25.24
C MET A 1 18.51 8.68 -25.05
N ALA A 2 17.62 8.61 -26.04
CA ALA A 2 16.27 9.13 -25.86
C ALA A 2 15.55 8.27 -24.80
N ILE A 3 15.00 8.89 -23.76
CA ILE A 3 14.17 8.21 -22.78
C ILE A 3 12.88 7.82 -23.53
N HIS A 4 12.78 6.56 -23.93
CA HIS A 4 11.54 6.02 -24.47
C HIS A 4 10.61 5.75 -23.29
N LEU A 5 9.53 6.53 -23.20
CA LEU A 5 8.47 6.28 -22.22
C LEU A 5 7.65 5.07 -22.71
N PRO A 6 7.33 4.10 -21.83
CA PRO A 6 6.52 2.95 -22.22
C PRO A 6 5.11 3.39 -22.64
N ASP A 7 4.60 2.81 -23.72
CA ASP A 7 3.20 2.99 -24.10
C ASP A 7 2.35 2.02 -23.30
N LEU A 8 1.63 2.52 -22.29
CA LEU A 8 0.82 1.71 -21.39
C LEU A 8 -0.27 0.88 -22.09
N ARG A 9 -0.59 1.17 -23.36
CA ARG A 9 -1.54 0.38 -24.16
C ARG A 9 -0.94 -0.90 -24.72
N HIS A 10 0.37 -0.91 -24.97
CA HIS A 10 1.05 -2.00 -25.67
C HIS A 10 2.12 -2.67 -24.79
N ASP A 11 2.76 -1.90 -23.90
CA ASP A 11 3.81 -2.35 -23.01
C ASP A 11 3.23 -2.76 -21.66
N ASN A 12 3.39 -4.03 -21.28
CA ASN A 12 3.03 -4.48 -19.95
C ASN A 12 4.09 -4.01 -18.93
N VAL A 13 3.75 -2.99 -18.14
CA VAL A 13 4.62 -2.44 -17.08
C VAL A 13 4.21 -2.89 -15.68
N SER A 14 3.18 -3.73 -15.58
CA SER A 14 2.55 -4.09 -14.30
C SER A 14 3.53 -4.69 -13.30
N LEU A 15 4.51 -5.50 -13.75
CA LEU A 15 5.54 -6.06 -12.87
C LEU A 15 6.44 -5.00 -12.21
N TYR A 16 6.67 -3.86 -12.87
CA TYR A 16 7.40 -2.74 -12.27
C TYR A 16 6.59 -2.05 -11.17
N LEU A 17 5.27 -2.27 -11.10
CA LEU A 17 4.43 -1.72 -10.04
C LEU A 17 4.56 -2.49 -8.72
N VAL A 18 5.16 -3.69 -8.73
CA VAL A 18 5.46 -4.45 -7.50
C VAL A 18 6.46 -3.71 -6.59
N PRO A 19 7.66 -3.31 -7.05
CA PRO A 19 8.55 -2.49 -6.22
C PRO A 19 7.96 -1.11 -5.90
N VAL A 20 7.12 -0.53 -6.77
CA VAL A 20 6.38 0.70 -6.45
C VAL A 20 5.43 0.47 -5.26
N PHE A 21 4.71 -0.66 -5.23
CA PHE A 21 3.83 -0.97 -4.12
C PHE A 21 4.60 -1.18 -2.80
N TRP A 22 5.80 -1.77 -2.87
CA TRP A 22 6.67 -1.89 -1.71
C TRP A 22 7.01 -0.49 -1.16
N ALA A 23 7.41 0.44 -2.03
CA ALA A 23 7.73 1.81 -1.64
C ALA A 23 6.53 2.54 -1.01
N ILE A 24 5.33 2.38 -1.60
CA ILE A 24 4.08 2.90 -1.03
C ILE A 24 3.80 2.29 0.36
N SER A 25 4.04 0.99 0.52
CA SER A 25 3.74 0.25 1.76
C SER A 25 4.65 0.65 2.93
N VAL A 26 5.90 1.00 2.66
CA VAL A 26 6.85 1.45 3.70
C VAL A 26 6.78 2.95 3.99
N ALA A 27 6.24 3.77 3.08
CA ALA A 27 6.17 5.23 3.24
C ALA A 27 5.58 5.71 4.59
N PRO A 28 4.51 5.10 5.15
CA PRO A 28 3.97 5.53 6.44
C PRO A 28 4.95 5.35 7.61
N ARG A 29 5.86 4.36 7.54
CA ARG A 29 6.91 4.16 8.55
C ARG A 29 7.93 5.29 8.55
N PHE A 30 8.34 5.76 7.37
CA PHE A 30 9.26 6.88 7.27
C PHE A 30 8.62 8.16 7.81
N TRP A 31 7.34 8.37 7.47
CA TRP A 31 6.55 9.47 8.02
C TRP A 31 6.42 9.37 9.54
N SER A 32 6.02 8.21 10.09
CA SER A 32 5.79 8.02 11.53
C SER A 32 7.07 8.19 12.35
N SER A 33 8.19 7.64 11.86
CA SER A 33 9.52 7.82 12.46
C SER A 33 9.94 9.29 12.51
N THR A 34 9.76 10.02 11.40
CA THR A 34 10.11 11.45 11.31
C THR A 34 9.22 12.30 12.21
N ALA A 35 7.91 12.02 12.21
CA ALA A 35 6.94 12.71 13.06
C ALA A 35 7.20 12.45 14.55
N TYR A 36 7.58 11.23 14.93
CA TYR A 36 7.99 10.87 16.28
C TYR A 36 9.21 11.70 16.71
N GLN A 37 10.30 11.66 15.94
CA GLN A 37 11.53 12.39 16.25
C GLN A 37 11.31 13.90 16.34
N THR A 38 10.46 14.45 15.46
CA THR A 38 10.16 15.89 15.43
C THR A 38 9.43 16.35 16.69
N LYS A 39 8.46 15.55 17.17
CA LYS A 39 7.61 15.84 18.34
C LYS A 39 8.31 15.56 19.66
N THR A 40 9.07 14.48 19.76
CA THR A 40 9.72 14.04 21.01
C THR A 40 11.12 14.61 21.18
N LYS A 41 11.78 15.00 20.08
CA LYS A 41 13.23 15.27 20.01
C LYS A 41 14.10 14.06 20.36
N GLU A 42 13.50 12.88 20.47
CA GLU A 42 14.18 11.63 20.76
C GLU A 42 14.39 10.83 19.48
N LYS A 43 15.52 10.14 19.37
CA LYS A 43 15.74 9.12 18.35
C LYS A 43 15.24 7.78 18.89
N TRP A 44 14.47 7.06 18.08
CA TRP A 44 14.06 5.70 18.42
C TRP A 44 15.16 4.69 18.09
N ASP A 45 15.20 3.56 18.81
CA ASP A 45 16.23 2.53 18.64
C ASP A 45 15.99 1.68 17.38
N SER A 46 16.79 1.92 16.35
CA SER A 46 16.71 1.22 15.06
C SER A 46 17.04 -0.27 15.11
N ARG A 47 17.61 -0.77 16.22
CA ARG A 47 17.92 -2.19 16.41
C ARG A 47 16.65 -3.03 16.66
N ALA A 48 15.58 -2.41 17.16
CA ALA A 48 14.31 -3.07 17.47
C ALA A 48 13.13 -2.40 16.74
N PRO A 49 13.08 -2.43 15.39
CA PRO A 49 12.06 -1.73 14.59
C PRO A 49 10.63 -2.18 14.85
N ARG A 50 10.42 -3.40 15.36
CA ARG A 50 9.08 -3.90 15.71
C ARG A 50 8.57 -3.33 17.02
N ASP A 51 9.45 -2.85 17.89
CA ASP A 51 9.10 -2.26 19.18
C ASP A 51 8.75 -0.77 19.07
N PHE A 52 8.77 -0.20 17.87
CA PHE A 52 8.46 1.21 17.64
C PHE A 52 7.06 1.60 18.13
N VAL A 53 6.06 0.71 18.02
CA VAL A 53 4.71 0.95 18.55
C VAL A 53 4.74 1.11 20.08
N LYS A 54 5.53 0.29 20.77
CA LYS A 54 5.72 0.41 22.21
C LYS A 54 6.42 1.72 22.58
N ALA A 55 7.44 2.11 21.82
CA ALA A 55 8.12 3.40 22.01
C ALA A 55 7.18 4.62 21.84
N ILE A 56 6.17 4.51 20.96
CA ILE A 56 5.12 5.53 20.84
C ILE A 56 4.22 5.55 22.08
N GLU A 57 3.82 4.37 22.58
CA GLU A 57 2.90 4.23 23.71
C GLU A 57 3.53 4.70 25.03
N ASP A 58 4.79 4.36 25.27
CA ASP A 58 5.53 4.69 26.50
C ASP A 58 5.99 6.15 26.56
N ASN A 59 6.06 6.85 25.41
CA ASN A 59 6.54 8.23 25.38
C ASN A 59 5.58 9.20 26.09
N ARG A 60 6.14 10.06 26.97
CA ARG A 60 5.36 11.00 27.80
C ARG A 60 5.11 12.37 27.16
N VAL A 61 5.80 12.68 26.07
CA VAL A 61 5.69 13.96 25.35
C VAL A 61 4.52 13.95 24.36
N LEU A 62 4.24 12.78 23.76
CA LEU A 62 3.14 12.65 22.81
C LEU A 62 1.78 12.70 23.50
N ASP A 63 0.89 13.55 22.98
CA ASP A 63 -0.52 13.55 23.34
C ASP A 63 -1.27 12.33 22.78
N VAL A 64 -2.50 12.11 23.27
CA VAL A 64 -3.33 10.97 22.87
C VAL A 64 -3.56 10.94 21.36
N ALA A 65 -3.79 12.10 20.75
CA ALA A 65 -4.03 12.23 19.31
C ALA A 65 -2.77 11.85 18.51
N ALA A 66 -1.58 12.34 18.87
CA ALA A 66 -0.35 11.98 18.20
C ALA A 66 0.00 10.50 18.35
N LYS A 67 -0.16 9.93 19.55
CA LYS A 67 0.01 8.48 19.75
C LYS A 67 -0.91 7.68 18.84
N GLY A 68 -2.20 8.04 18.81
CA GLY A 68 -3.18 7.41 17.93
C GLY A 68 -2.80 7.48 16.45
N ARG A 69 -2.37 8.66 15.99
CA ARG A 69 -2.00 8.86 14.58
C ARG A 69 -0.76 8.08 14.17
N LEU A 70 0.27 8.02 15.02
CA LEU A 70 1.48 7.23 14.77
C LEU A 70 1.18 5.72 14.78
N ARG A 71 0.36 5.24 15.73
CA ARG A 71 -0.09 3.83 15.78
C ARG A 71 -0.86 3.45 14.51
N ARG A 72 -1.74 4.34 14.03
CA ARG A 72 -2.48 4.12 12.77
C ARG A 72 -1.57 4.06 11.55
N ALA A 73 -0.49 4.83 11.51
CA ALA A 73 0.50 4.71 10.44
C ALA A 73 1.19 3.35 10.46
N GLU A 74 1.59 2.84 11.63
CA GLU A 74 2.18 1.51 11.76
C GLU A 74 1.21 0.39 11.40
N ALA A 75 -0.06 0.51 11.78
CA ALA A 75 -1.10 -0.41 11.36
C ALA A 75 -1.32 -0.38 9.83
N ALA A 76 -1.21 0.78 9.19
CA ALA A 76 -1.30 0.92 7.74
C ALA A 76 -0.12 0.24 7.01
N VAL A 77 1.08 0.28 7.58
CA VAL A 77 2.26 -0.48 7.07
C VAL A 77 1.97 -1.97 7.13
N ALA A 78 1.61 -2.48 8.30
CA ALA A 78 1.32 -3.90 8.50
C ALA A 78 0.26 -4.40 7.50
N ASN A 79 -0.86 -3.69 7.38
CA ASN A 79 -1.91 -4.05 6.44
C ASN A 79 -1.49 -3.99 4.97
N SER A 80 -0.61 -3.05 4.60
CA SER A 80 -0.13 -2.96 3.22
C SER A 80 0.78 -4.15 2.88
N PHE A 81 1.59 -4.62 3.84
CA PHE A 81 2.42 -5.82 3.65
C PHE A 81 1.61 -7.12 3.66
N GLU A 82 0.48 -7.21 4.38
CA GLU A 82 -0.49 -8.32 4.23
C GLU A 82 -1.04 -8.42 2.79
N ASN A 83 -1.14 -7.27 2.11
CA ASN A 83 -1.67 -7.16 0.75
C ASN A 83 -0.58 -7.22 -0.34
N PHE A 84 0.69 -7.13 0.04
CA PHE A 84 1.82 -7.13 -0.89
C PHE A 84 1.92 -8.44 -1.67
N GLY A 85 1.84 -9.57 -0.96
CA GLY A 85 1.86 -10.91 -1.57
C GLY A 85 0.71 -11.12 -2.57
N PRO A 86 -0.56 -10.89 -2.16
CA PRO A 86 -1.71 -10.98 -3.06
C PRO A 86 -1.58 -10.10 -4.32
N PHE A 87 -1.10 -8.86 -4.19
CA PHE A 87 -0.91 -7.97 -5.34
C PHE A 87 0.17 -8.48 -6.29
N ALA A 88 1.34 -8.85 -5.76
CA ALA A 88 2.43 -9.39 -6.57
C ALA A 88 2.01 -10.66 -7.31
N ALA A 89 1.28 -11.54 -6.63
CA ALA A 89 0.73 -12.76 -7.23
C ALA A 89 -0.29 -12.46 -8.34
N ALA A 90 -1.20 -11.49 -8.13
CA ALA A 90 -2.18 -11.09 -9.14
C ALA A 90 -1.50 -10.57 -10.41
N VAL A 91 -0.55 -9.64 -10.26
CA VAL A 91 0.20 -9.06 -11.37
C VAL A 91 1.04 -10.09 -12.11
N ALA A 92 1.71 -11.00 -11.38
CA ALA A 92 2.48 -12.08 -11.97
C ALA A 92 1.57 -13.05 -12.75
N ALA A 93 0.42 -13.43 -12.18
CA ALA A 93 -0.55 -14.29 -12.85
C ALA A 93 -1.14 -13.64 -14.10
N GLY A 94 -1.53 -12.36 -14.02
CA GLY A 94 -2.04 -11.59 -15.17
C GLY A 94 -1.00 -11.46 -16.29
N SER A 95 0.26 -11.21 -15.92
CA SER A 95 1.38 -11.17 -16.88
C SER A 95 1.63 -12.53 -17.52
N ALA A 96 1.65 -13.61 -16.74
CA ALA A 96 1.84 -14.97 -17.23
C ALA A 96 0.69 -15.44 -18.14
N ALA A 97 -0.53 -15.03 -17.83
CA ALA A 97 -1.72 -15.28 -18.64
C ALA A 97 -1.79 -14.42 -19.92
N LYS A 98 -0.83 -13.51 -20.13
CA LYS A 98 -0.78 -12.58 -21.26
C LYS A 98 -2.08 -11.77 -21.40
N LEU A 99 -2.62 -11.29 -20.28
CA LEU A 99 -3.73 -10.35 -20.31
C LEU A 99 -3.36 -9.11 -21.13
N ASP A 100 -4.37 -8.47 -21.71
CA ASP A 100 -4.20 -7.21 -22.44
C ASP A 100 -3.40 -6.20 -21.60
N PRO A 101 -2.28 -5.66 -22.13
CA PRO A 101 -1.41 -4.75 -21.39
C PRO A 101 -2.15 -3.52 -20.85
N ALA A 102 -3.03 -2.92 -21.64
CA ALA A 102 -3.79 -1.75 -21.23
C ALA A 102 -4.66 -2.05 -20.01
N VAL A 103 -5.35 -3.20 -20.02
CA VAL A 103 -6.20 -3.64 -18.91
C VAL A 103 -5.37 -3.96 -17.66
N LEU A 104 -4.31 -4.76 -17.80
CA LEU A 104 -3.50 -5.19 -16.65
C LEU A 104 -2.78 -4.00 -16.00
N ASN A 105 -2.24 -3.08 -16.81
CA ASN A 105 -1.63 -1.85 -16.32
C ASN A 105 -2.65 -0.98 -15.60
N PHE A 106 -3.83 -0.77 -16.20
CA PHE A 106 -4.89 0.05 -15.60
C PHE A 106 -5.32 -0.50 -14.24
N LEU A 107 -5.65 -1.80 -14.15
CA LEU A 107 -6.08 -2.43 -12.90
C LEU A 107 -5.00 -2.35 -11.82
N SER A 108 -3.74 -2.55 -12.20
CA SER A 108 -2.60 -2.50 -11.28
C SER A 108 -2.34 -1.07 -10.77
N ILE A 109 -2.37 -0.07 -11.64
CA ILE A 109 -2.21 1.35 -11.26
C ILE A 109 -3.38 1.80 -10.39
N ALA A 110 -4.61 1.48 -10.80
CA ALA A 110 -5.81 1.80 -10.03
C ALA A 110 -5.75 1.18 -8.63
N TYR A 111 -5.29 -0.07 -8.52
CA TYR A 111 -5.05 -0.71 -7.23
C TYR A 111 -4.09 0.11 -6.37
N LEU A 112 -2.93 0.52 -6.89
CA LEU A 112 -1.98 1.35 -6.12
C LEU A 112 -2.58 2.68 -5.67
N LEU A 113 -3.38 3.34 -6.51
CA LEU A 113 -4.09 4.56 -6.13
C LEU A 113 -5.07 4.30 -4.97
N THR A 114 -5.81 3.19 -4.98
CA THR A 114 -6.66 2.82 -3.84
C THR A 114 -5.85 2.57 -2.58
N ARG A 115 -4.64 2.00 -2.69
CA ARG A 115 -3.74 1.79 -1.54
C ARG A 115 -3.21 3.09 -0.98
N ILE A 116 -2.83 4.06 -1.83
CA ILE A 116 -2.42 5.39 -1.40
C ILE A 116 -3.57 6.10 -0.66
N ALA A 117 -4.79 6.07 -1.23
CA ALA A 117 -5.97 6.65 -0.59
C ALA A 117 -6.30 5.96 0.74
N PHE A 118 -6.26 4.63 0.78
CA PHE A 118 -6.47 3.83 1.98
C PHE A 118 -5.48 4.18 3.08
N ILE A 119 -4.18 4.22 2.77
CA ILE A 119 -3.11 4.58 3.71
C ILE A 119 -3.35 5.98 4.29
N TYR A 120 -3.63 6.96 3.43
CA TYR A 120 -3.93 8.32 3.86
C TYR A 120 -5.13 8.36 4.80
N LEU A 121 -6.24 7.72 4.42
CA LEU A 121 -7.44 7.66 5.26
C LEU A 121 -7.19 6.93 6.58
N TYR A 122 -6.35 5.88 6.58
CA TYR A 122 -6.01 5.13 7.78
C TYR A 122 -5.32 6.03 8.81
N ILE A 123 -4.29 6.77 8.39
CA ILE A 123 -3.54 7.66 9.27
C ILE A 123 -4.47 8.71 9.89
N HIS A 124 -5.43 9.24 9.13
CA HIS A 124 -6.34 10.30 9.55
C HIS A 124 -7.71 9.81 10.06
N SER A 125 -7.89 8.50 10.26
CA SER A 125 -9.15 7.92 10.76
C SER A 125 -9.33 8.19 12.26
N GLU A 126 -9.89 9.35 12.60
CA GLU A 126 -10.25 9.72 13.98
C GLU A 126 -11.74 9.57 14.27
N THR A 127 -12.56 9.46 13.22
CA THR A 127 -14.01 9.31 13.33
C THR A 127 -14.49 8.03 12.67
N ALA A 128 -15.66 7.54 13.11
CA ALA A 128 -16.31 6.37 12.50
C ALA A 128 -16.62 6.59 11.01
N GLY A 129 -16.92 7.83 10.59
CA GLY A 129 -17.17 8.17 9.19
C GLY A 129 -15.95 7.94 8.31
N VAL A 130 -14.79 8.47 8.72
CA VAL A 130 -13.51 8.28 7.98
C VAL A 130 -13.12 6.80 7.96
N ALA A 131 -13.35 6.08 9.06
CA ALA A 131 -13.09 4.64 9.13
C ALA A 131 -13.92 3.84 8.11
N LYS A 132 -15.19 4.23 7.86
CA LYS A 132 -16.02 3.61 6.80
C LYS A 132 -15.47 3.90 5.42
N VAL A 133 -15.10 5.14 5.12
CA VAL A 133 -14.52 5.53 3.81
C VAL A 133 -13.21 4.76 3.56
N ARG A 134 -12.37 4.61 4.59
CA ARG A 134 -11.17 3.77 4.54
C ARG A 134 -11.52 2.33 4.15
N THR A 135 -12.53 1.72 4.77
CA THR A 135 -12.97 0.37 4.42
C THR A 135 -13.48 0.30 2.98
N CYS A 136 -14.22 1.29 2.50
CA CYS A 136 -14.65 1.33 1.09
C CYS A 136 -13.45 1.39 0.13
N ALA A 137 -12.43 2.22 0.42
CA ALA A 137 -11.20 2.27 -0.36
C ALA A 137 -10.46 0.93 -0.38
N TYR A 138 -10.39 0.25 0.77
CA TYR A 138 -9.83 -1.10 0.88
C TYR A 138 -10.57 -2.10 0.00
N MET A 139 -11.90 -2.17 0.14
CA MET A 139 -12.74 -3.11 -0.59
C MET A 139 -12.71 -2.86 -2.10
N GLY A 140 -12.68 -1.58 -2.52
CA GLY A 140 -12.51 -1.21 -3.93
C GLY A 140 -11.18 -1.72 -4.50
N GLY A 141 -10.08 -1.55 -3.75
CA GLY A 141 -8.79 -2.12 -4.13
C GLY A 141 -8.82 -3.65 -4.23
N MET A 142 -9.43 -4.33 -3.26
CA MET A 142 -9.58 -5.79 -3.31
C MET A 142 -10.38 -6.24 -4.54
N GLY A 143 -11.43 -5.50 -4.92
CA GLY A 143 -12.18 -5.75 -6.15
C GLY A 143 -11.29 -5.75 -7.39
N LEU A 144 -10.45 -4.72 -7.56
CA LEU A 144 -9.51 -4.62 -8.68
C LEU A 144 -8.50 -5.77 -8.70
N LEU A 145 -7.95 -6.11 -7.53
CA LEU A 145 -7.00 -7.21 -7.37
C LEU A 145 -7.63 -8.57 -7.74
N PHE A 146 -8.86 -8.83 -7.29
CA PHE A 146 -9.58 -10.05 -7.63
C PHE A 146 -9.99 -10.10 -9.10
N THR A 147 -10.32 -8.96 -9.73
CA THR A 147 -10.55 -8.89 -11.17
C THR A 147 -9.36 -9.42 -11.96
N ILE A 148 -8.13 -9.04 -11.60
CA ILE A 148 -6.91 -9.55 -12.26
C ILE A 148 -6.83 -11.08 -12.14
N PHE A 149 -7.04 -11.64 -10.94
CA PHE A 149 -7.02 -13.09 -10.74
C PHE A 149 -8.09 -13.82 -11.56
N VAL A 150 -9.32 -13.30 -11.58
CA VAL A 150 -10.43 -13.90 -12.34
C VAL A 150 -10.12 -13.88 -13.84
N MET A 151 -9.61 -12.76 -14.36
CA MET A 151 -9.23 -12.64 -15.76
C MET A 151 -8.09 -13.59 -16.12
N ALA A 152 -7.04 -13.67 -15.28
CA ALA A 152 -5.93 -14.59 -15.49
C ALA A 152 -6.40 -16.06 -15.48
N GLY A 153 -7.24 -16.44 -14.51
CA GLY A 153 -7.81 -17.77 -14.43
C GLY A 153 -8.70 -18.13 -15.62
N ALA A 154 -9.46 -17.17 -16.15
CA ALA A 154 -10.26 -17.37 -17.36
C ALA A 154 -9.38 -17.54 -18.60
N ALA A 155 -8.30 -16.77 -18.72
CA ALA A 155 -7.34 -16.89 -19.82
C ALA A 155 -6.65 -18.26 -19.83
N PHE A 156 -6.20 -18.76 -18.68
CA PHE A 156 -5.54 -20.07 -18.58
C PHE A 156 -6.44 -21.26 -18.96
N LYS A 157 -7.76 -21.15 -18.82
CA LYS A 157 -8.69 -22.22 -19.23
C LYS A 157 -8.78 -22.39 -20.74
N ASN A 158 -8.40 -21.36 -21.50
CA ASN A 158 -8.53 -21.31 -22.95
C ASN A 158 -7.17 -21.55 -23.65
N VAL A 159 -6.18 -22.08 -22.92
CA VAL A 159 -4.83 -22.42 -23.42
C VAL A 159 -4.73 -23.93 -23.64
#